data_AF-A0A958ZIY3-F1
#
_entry.id   AF-A0A958ZIY3-F1
#
_cell.length_a   1.000
_cell.length_b   1.000
_cell.length_c   1.000
_cell.angle_alpha   90.00
_cell.angle_beta   90.00
_cell.angle_gamma   90.00
#
_symmetry.space_group_name_H-M   'P 1'
#
loop_
_entity.id
_entity.type
_entity.pdbx_description
1 polymer ?
#
loop_
_entity_poly.entity_id
_entity_poly.type
_entity_poly.pdbx_seq_one_letter_code
_entity_poly.pdbx_strand_id
1 'polypeptide(L)'
;MSKRALTKYLQELPKEELELQILDLYNRLKEVKTFYDFVFNPKEEKLFEDAKLKIALEYFPAGRRKRAKMRRTVASKLIKHFVQLGADPVRILDLMLFHIQTAQAYSLERPIYLESFYKAMLKSFEDALEFARANGIELDFKNRFEGIMKEAIDQDWINAEGFERVLMPKAIRSEF
;
A
#
# COMPACT_ATOMS: atom_id res chain seq x y z
N MET A 1 18.18 1.36 26.42
CA MET A 1 17.02 1.76 27.27
C MET A 1 15.77 1.04 26.75
N SER A 2 14.97 0.40 27.59
CA SER A 2 13.74 -0.30 27.15
C SER A 2 12.55 0.65 27.02
N LYS A 3 11.47 0.24 26.32
CA LYS A 3 10.20 1.02 26.25
C LYS A 3 9.69 1.40 27.64
N ARG A 4 9.81 0.49 28.61
CA ARG A 4 9.42 0.72 30.01
C ARG A 4 10.27 1.79 30.69
N ALA A 5 11.59 1.75 30.50
CA ALA A 5 12.50 2.75 31.06
C ALA A 5 12.29 4.14 30.44
N LEU A 6 12.05 4.21 29.12
CA LEU A 6 11.69 5.47 28.45
C LEU A 6 10.36 6.03 28.97
N THR A 7 9.35 5.17 29.15
CA THR A 7 8.03 5.60 29.66
C THR A 7 8.17 6.22 31.05
N LYS A 8 8.94 5.59 31.95
CA LYS A 8 9.20 6.11 33.29
C LYS A 8 9.92 7.46 33.24
N TYR A 9 10.97 7.57 32.42
CA TYR A 9 11.69 8.82 32.22
C TYR A 9 10.76 9.95 31.76
N LEU A 10 9.91 9.71 30.76
CA LEU A 10 8.97 10.74 30.26
C LEU A 10 7.92 11.14 31.31
N GLN A 11 7.49 10.23 32.19
CA GLN A 11 6.54 10.53 33.27
C GLN A 11 7.15 11.40 34.38
N GLU A 12 8.47 11.38 34.52
CA GLU A 12 9.22 12.17 35.52
C GLU A 12 9.61 13.55 34.99
N LEU A 13 9.46 13.82 33.68
CA LEU A 13 9.83 15.10 33.07
C LEU A 13 8.75 16.18 33.24
N PRO A 14 9.14 17.44 33.53
CA PRO A 14 8.26 18.60 33.38
C PRO A 14 7.78 18.78 31.94
N LYS A 15 6.59 19.39 31.79
CA LYS A 15 5.98 19.64 30.47
C LYS A 15 6.90 20.41 29.52
N GLU A 16 7.60 21.43 30.03
CA GLU A 16 8.49 22.29 29.24
C GLU A 16 9.68 21.52 28.66
N GLU A 17 10.27 20.61 29.45
CA GLU A 17 11.38 19.76 28.99
C GLU A 17 10.91 18.73 27.95
N LEU A 18 9.70 18.20 28.12
CA LEU A 18 9.04 17.35 27.12
C LEU A 18 8.82 18.08 25.79
N GLU A 19 8.32 19.32 25.84
CA GLU A 19 8.12 20.16 24.66
C GLU A 19 9.43 20.41 23.92
N LEU A 20 10.50 20.78 24.65
CA LEU A 20 11.83 20.98 24.07
C LEU A 20 12.39 19.70 23.45
N GLN A 21 12.20 18.55 24.11
CA GLN A 21 12.66 17.27 23.59
C GLN A 21 11.91 16.88 22.30
N ILE A 22 10.60 17.11 22.23
CA ILE A 22 9.82 16.86 21.00
C ILE A 22 10.27 17.77 19.87
N LEU A 23 10.52 19.06 20.14
CA LEU A 23 11.03 20.00 19.14
C LEU A 23 12.44 19.63 18.65
N ASP A 24 13.32 19.18 19.54
CA ASP A 24 14.64 18.68 19.15
C ASP A 24 14.53 17.45 18.23
N LEU A 25 13.63 16.49 18.55
CA LEU A 25 13.34 15.36 17.69
C LEU A 25 12.79 15.79 16.32
N TYR A 26 11.85 16.74 16.30
CA TYR A 26 11.30 17.29 15.06
C TYR A 26 12.37 17.95 14.19
N ASN A 27 13.31 18.68 14.79
CA ASN A 27 14.36 19.37 14.07
C ASN A 27 15.47 18.43 13.57
N ARG A 28 15.78 17.36 14.33
CA ARG A 28 16.87 16.43 13.99
C ARG A 28 16.44 15.28 13.08
N LEU A 29 15.22 14.75 13.29
CA LEU A 29 14.77 13.52 12.65
C LEU A 29 13.76 13.83 11.54
N LYS A 30 14.13 13.50 10.31
CA LYS A 30 13.31 13.75 9.13
C LYS A 30 11.95 13.01 9.20
N GLU A 31 11.94 11.81 9.75
CA GLU A 31 10.75 10.98 9.91
C GLU A 31 9.76 11.61 10.88
N VAL A 32 10.25 12.16 12.00
CA VAL A 32 9.42 12.87 12.99
C VAL A 32 8.83 14.13 12.37
N LYS A 33 9.65 14.89 11.64
CA LYS A 33 9.18 16.05 10.88
C LYS A 33 8.09 15.67 9.87
N THR A 34 8.33 14.62 9.08
CA THR A 34 7.38 14.17 8.05
C THR A 34 6.06 13.71 8.68
N PHE A 35 6.11 13.04 9.83
CA PHE A 35 4.92 12.65 10.59
C PHE A 35 4.11 13.87 11.03
N TYR A 36 4.74 14.84 11.69
CA TYR A 36 4.03 16.04 12.15
C TYR A 36 3.54 16.91 10.98
N ASP A 37 4.31 17.06 9.91
CA ASP A 37 3.90 17.77 8.70
C ASP A 37 2.63 17.12 8.08
N PHE A 38 2.59 15.78 8.06
CA PHE A 38 1.43 15.03 7.60
C PHE A 38 0.21 15.21 8.51
N VAL A 39 0.38 15.15 9.84
CA VAL A 39 -0.73 15.28 10.80
C VAL A 39 -1.31 16.70 10.81
N PHE A 40 -0.48 17.75 10.71
CA PHE A 40 -0.94 19.14 10.85
C PHE A 40 -1.32 19.81 9.51
N ASN A 41 -0.74 19.38 8.39
CA ASN A 41 -1.07 19.93 7.08
C ASN A 41 -1.11 18.82 6.01
N PRO A 42 -2.04 17.86 6.13
CA PRO A 42 -2.15 16.78 5.18
C PRO A 42 -2.62 17.35 3.83
N LYS A 43 -1.66 17.65 2.94
CA LYS A 43 -1.92 17.67 1.49
C LYS A 43 -2.10 16.24 0.98
N GLU A 44 -2.88 15.45 1.71
CA GLU A 44 -2.92 14.00 1.64
C GLU A 44 -3.43 13.56 0.27
N GLU A 45 -4.47 14.20 -0.25
CA GLU A 45 -4.95 13.97 -1.62
C GLU A 45 -3.82 14.11 -2.65
N LYS A 46 -3.07 15.22 -2.62
CA LYS A 46 -1.93 15.43 -3.51
C LYS A 46 -0.84 14.38 -3.32
N LEU A 47 -0.55 13.98 -2.08
CA LEU A 47 0.45 12.95 -1.79
C LEU A 47 0.07 11.59 -2.37
N PHE A 48 -1.20 11.20 -2.26
CA PHE A 48 -1.71 9.96 -2.85
C PHE A 48 -1.72 10.02 -4.38
N GLU A 49 -2.10 11.15 -4.98
CA GLU A 49 -2.04 11.33 -6.44
C GLU A 49 -0.60 11.28 -6.97
N ASP A 50 0.35 11.94 -6.28
CA ASP A 50 1.78 11.85 -6.60
C ASP A 50 2.30 10.39 -6.46
N ALA A 51 1.77 9.63 -5.50
CA ALA A 51 2.11 8.22 -5.31
C ALA A 51 1.55 7.34 -6.43
N LYS A 52 0.27 7.51 -6.81
CA LYS A 52 -0.34 6.83 -7.95
C LYS A 52 0.42 7.14 -9.24
N LEU A 53 0.76 8.40 -9.48
CA LEU A 53 1.56 8.80 -10.64
C LEU A 53 2.92 8.10 -10.66
N LYS A 54 3.63 8.03 -9.53
CA LYS A 54 4.90 7.30 -9.44
C LYS A 54 4.74 5.83 -9.76
N ILE A 55 3.67 5.18 -9.29
CA ILE A 55 3.38 3.78 -9.59
C ILE A 55 3.06 3.62 -11.08
N ALA A 56 2.19 4.46 -11.63
CA ALA A 56 1.82 4.45 -13.04
C ALA A 56 3.05 4.57 -13.94
N LEU A 57 3.99 5.47 -13.63
CA LEU A 57 5.22 5.66 -14.39
C LEU A 57 6.20 4.47 -14.35
N GLU A 58 6.07 3.55 -13.40
CA GLU A 58 6.87 2.31 -13.39
C GLU A 58 6.44 1.33 -14.50
N TYR A 59 5.16 1.36 -14.87
CA TYR A 59 4.55 0.53 -15.91
C TYR A 59 4.43 1.29 -17.23
N PHE A 60 4.03 2.56 -17.18
CA PHE A 60 3.78 3.42 -18.33
C PHE A 60 4.66 4.68 -18.26
N PRO A 61 5.97 4.57 -18.53
CA PRO A 61 6.88 5.68 -18.38
C PRO A 61 6.64 6.77 -19.44
N ALA A 62 6.66 8.03 -19.00
CA ALA A 62 6.53 9.19 -19.89
C ALA A 62 7.78 9.37 -20.79
N GLY A 63 7.57 9.22 -22.10
CA GLY A 63 8.55 9.54 -23.16
C GLY A 63 8.95 8.34 -24.03
N ARG A 64 9.10 8.56 -25.34
CA ARG A 64 9.30 7.53 -26.38
C ARG A 64 10.46 6.55 -26.17
N ARG A 65 11.46 6.89 -25.34
CA ARG A 65 12.67 6.07 -25.12
C ARG A 65 12.75 5.41 -23.75
N LYS A 66 11.78 5.63 -22.87
CA LYS A 66 11.81 5.04 -21.51
C LYS A 66 11.15 3.66 -21.52
N ARG A 67 11.79 2.69 -20.88
CA ARG A 67 11.27 1.33 -20.71
C ARG A 67 10.57 1.19 -19.36
N ALA A 68 9.47 0.44 -19.36
CA ALA A 68 8.78 0.05 -18.13
C ALA A 68 9.74 -0.75 -17.25
N LYS A 69 9.83 -0.38 -15.98
CA LYS A 69 10.70 -1.06 -15.01
C LYS A 69 9.91 -2.02 -14.13
N MET A 70 8.60 -1.83 -14.02
CA MET A 70 7.67 -2.71 -13.30
C MET A 70 8.12 -3.00 -11.85
N ARG A 71 8.75 -2.02 -11.19
CA ARG A 71 9.34 -2.24 -9.87
C ARG A 71 8.27 -2.18 -8.78
N ARG A 72 7.78 -3.34 -8.36
CA ARG A 72 6.89 -3.50 -7.19
C ARG A 72 7.41 -2.76 -5.95
N THR A 73 8.74 -2.75 -5.75
CA THR A 73 9.35 -2.13 -4.58
C THR A 73 9.05 -0.64 -4.44
N VAL A 74 8.73 0.06 -5.53
CA VAL A 74 8.29 1.46 -5.49
C VAL A 74 6.93 1.57 -4.82
N ALA A 75 5.94 0.80 -5.29
CA ALA A 75 4.61 0.75 -4.68
C ALA A 75 4.69 0.31 -3.21
N SER A 76 5.42 -0.76 -2.90
CA SER A 76 5.57 -1.24 -1.52
C SER A 76 6.19 -0.20 -0.58
N LYS A 77 7.15 0.59 -1.06
CA LYS A 77 7.75 1.68 -0.25
C LYS A 77 6.74 2.79 0.03
N LEU A 78 5.96 3.19 -0.97
CA LEU A 78 4.93 4.23 -0.82
C LEU A 78 3.83 3.76 0.15
N ILE A 79 3.31 2.54 -0.03
CA ILE A 79 2.29 1.96 0.85
C ILE A 79 2.80 1.89 2.30
N LYS A 80 4.00 1.34 2.52
CA LYS A 80 4.61 1.27 3.87
C LYS A 80 4.78 2.66 4.49
N HIS A 81 5.14 3.66 3.70
CA HIS A 81 5.28 5.01 4.18
C HIS A 81 3.95 5.60 4.67
N PHE A 82 2.87 5.45 3.90
CA PHE A 82 1.54 5.93 4.33
C PHE A 82 1.00 5.18 5.55
N VAL A 83 1.23 3.86 5.64
CA VAL A 83 0.90 3.09 6.85
C VAL A 83 1.65 3.62 8.08
N GLN A 84 2.94 3.93 7.94
CA GLN A 84 3.74 4.50 9.04
C GLN A 84 3.30 5.90 9.45
N LEU A 85 2.77 6.69 8.52
CA LEU A 85 2.22 8.02 8.81
C LEU A 85 0.83 7.96 9.45
N GLY A 86 0.20 6.79 9.51
CA GLY A 86 -1.16 6.64 10.01
C GLY A 86 -2.20 7.29 9.09
N ALA A 87 -1.96 7.28 7.77
CA ALA A 87 -2.90 7.79 6.78
C ALA A 87 -4.22 6.99 6.78
N ASP A 88 -5.27 7.58 6.18
CA ASP A 88 -6.59 6.95 6.09
C ASP A 88 -6.50 5.54 5.44
N PRO A 89 -6.95 4.46 6.12
CA PRO A 89 -6.96 3.11 5.58
C PRO A 89 -7.66 3.00 4.22
N VAL A 90 -8.72 3.77 3.97
CA VAL A 90 -9.45 3.76 2.69
C VAL A 90 -8.52 4.22 1.56
N ARG A 91 -7.72 5.27 1.79
CA ARG A 91 -6.77 5.80 0.80
C ARG A 91 -5.56 4.88 0.61
N ILE A 92 -5.09 4.25 1.68
CA ILE A 92 -4.03 3.24 1.60
C ILE A 92 -4.50 2.06 0.76
N LEU A 93 -5.70 1.52 1.04
CA LEU A 93 -6.25 0.40 0.29
C LEU A 93 -6.48 0.77 -1.18
N ASP A 94 -6.99 1.97 -1.47
CA ASP A 94 -7.12 2.48 -2.84
C ASP A 94 -5.78 2.45 -3.58
N LEU A 95 -4.69 2.90 -2.95
CA LEU A 95 -3.35 2.86 -3.53
C LEU A 95 -2.84 1.42 -3.75
N MET A 96 -3.12 0.51 -2.81
CA MET A 96 -2.76 -0.92 -2.94
C MET A 96 -3.45 -1.57 -4.13
N LEU A 97 -4.75 -1.32 -4.30
CA LEU A 97 -5.52 -1.86 -5.41
C LEU A 97 -5.15 -1.20 -6.74
N PHE A 98 -4.93 0.12 -6.74
CA PHE A 98 -4.46 0.87 -7.90
C PHE A 98 -3.15 0.28 -8.45
N HIS A 99 -2.22 -0.11 -7.58
CA HIS A 99 -0.98 -0.76 -7.99
C HIS A 99 -1.22 -2.05 -8.79
N ILE A 100 -2.12 -2.91 -8.32
CA ILE A 100 -2.43 -4.19 -8.97
C ILE A 100 -3.14 -3.95 -10.29
N GLN A 101 -4.14 -3.06 -10.30
CA GLN A 101 -4.90 -2.71 -11.51
C GLN A 101 -4.00 -2.08 -12.59
N THR A 102 -3.05 -1.24 -12.19
CA THR A 102 -2.05 -0.68 -13.12
C THR A 102 -1.18 -1.79 -13.73
N ALA A 103 -0.80 -2.78 -12.93
CA ALA A 103 -0.03 -3.92 -13.41
C ALA A 103 -0.83 -4.79 -14.37
N GLN A 104 -2.13 -5.00 -14.11
CA GLN A 104 -3.07 -5.71 -14.99
C GLN A 104 -3.29 -4.97 -16.32
N ALA A 105 -3.47 -3.65 -16.28
CA ALA A 105 -3.58 -2.83 -17.50
C ALA A 105 -2.31 -2.97 -18.36
N TYR A 106 -1.13 -3.01 -17.72
CA TYR A 106 0.12 -3.17 -18.45
C TYR A 106 0.29 -4.58 -19.04
N SER A 107 -0.05 -5.64 -18.30
CA SER A 107 0.07 -7.01 -18.81
C SER A 107 -0.92 -7.32 -19.93
N LEU A 108 -2.10 -6.67 -19.93
CA LEU A 108 -3.08 -6.77 -21.02
C LEU A 108 -2.50 -6.26 -22.34
N GLU A 109 -1.84 -5.12 -22.33
CA GLU A 109 -1.19 -4.56 -23.54
C GLU A 109 0.10 -5.30 -23.92
N ARG A 110 0.80 -5.85 -22.91
CA ARG A 110 2.16 -6.37 -23.05
C ARG A 110 2.31 -7.66 -22.23
N PRO A 111 2.19 -8.83 -22.87
CA PRO A 111 2.36 -10.11 -22.20
C PRO A 111 3.67 -10.19 -21.42
N ILE A 112 3.59 -10.60 -20.16
CA ILE A 112 4.73 -10.78 -19.27
C ILE A 112 5.01 -12.27 -19.10
N TYR A 113 6.22 -12.71 -19.45
CA TYR A 113 6.61 -14.13 -19.34
C TYR A 113 7.30 -14.48 -18.01
N LEU A 114 7.52 -13.48 -17.15
CA LEU A 114 8.25 -13.66 -15.90
C LEU A 114 7.30 -14.12 -14.78
N GLU A 115 7.41 -15.36 -14.33
CA GLU A 115 6.56 -15.90 -13.24
C GLU A 115 6.60 -15.06 -11.95
N SER A 116 7.76 -14.47 -11.63
CA SER A 116 7.92 -13.69 -10.41
C SER A 116 7.05 -12.43 -10.39
N PHE A 117 6.66 -11.91 -11.57
CA PHE A 117 5.67 -10.84 -11.67
C PHE A 117 4.31 -11.29 -11.12
N TYR A 118 3.79 -12.41 -11.61
CA TYR A 118 2.49 -12.95 -11.19
C TYR A 118 2.48 -13.30 -9.70
N LYS A 119 3.52 -13.98 -9.21
CA LYS A 119 3.69 -14.28 -7.77
C LYS A 119 3.67 -13.01 -6.92
N ALA A 120 4.30 -11.94 -7.39
CA ALA A 120 4.34 -10.66 -6.70
C ALA A 120 2.98 -9.92 -6.71
N MET A 121 2.20 -10.04 -7.78
CA MET A 121 0.84 -9.46 -7.86
C MET A 121 -0.14 -10.20 -6.96
N LEU A 122 -0.11 -11.54 -6.95
CA LEU A 122 -0.92 -12.34 -6.02
C LEU A 122 -0.59 -12.00 -4.56
N LYS A 123 0.70 -11.88 -4.22
CA LYS A 123 1.08 -11.47 -2.87
C LYS A 123 0.56 -10.07 -2.52
N SER A 124 0.58 -9.14 -3.48
CA SER A 124 0.06 -7.79 -3.25
C SER A 124 -1.47 -7.77 -3.08
N PHE A 125 -2.18 -8.68 -3.76
CA PHE A 125 -3.61 -8.89 -3.60
C PHE A 125 -3.95 -9.46 -2.23
N GLU A 126 -3.22 -10.49 -1.77
CA GLU A 126 -3.33 -11.04 -0.42
C GLU A 126 -3.10 -9.95 0.65
N ASP A 127 -2.01 -9.19 0.52
CA ASP A 127 -1.67 -8.11 1.45
C ASP A 127 -2.78 -7.03 1.49
N ALA A 128 -3.38 -6.70 0.33
CA ALA A 128 -4.48 -5.73 0.25
C ALA A 128 -5.76 -6.25 0.91
N LEU A 129 -6.09 -7.53 0.70
CA LEU A 129 -7.28 -8.13 1.29
C LEU A 129 -7.13 -8.30 2.81
N GLU A 130 -5.96 -8.71 3.28
CA GLU A 130 -5.64 -8.77 4.71
C GLU A 130 -5.73 -7.38 5.35
N PHE A 131 -5.18 -6.36 4.69
CA PHE A 131 -5.28 -4.97 5.14
C PHE A 131 -6.74 -4.49 5.20
N ALA A 132 -7.54 -4.78 4.18
CA ALA A 132 -8.95 -4.40 4.14
C ALA A 132 -9.75 -5.05 5.29
N ARG A 133 -9.51 -6.34 5.55
CA ARG A 133 -10.11 -7.09 6.66
C ARG A 133 -9.71 -6.55 8.02
N ALA A 134 -8.41 -6.31 8.23
CA ALA A 134 -7.88 -5.79 9.48
C ALA A 134 -8.44 -4.39 9.82
N ASN A 135 -8.81 -3.61 8.82
CA ASN A 135 -9.41 -2.28 8.98
C ASN A 135 -10.94 -2.27 8.86
N GLY A 136 -11.60 -3.42 8.62
CA GLY A 136 -13.06 -3.51 8.52
C GLY A 136 -13.67 -2.87 7.27
N ILE A 137 -12.89 -2.67 6.20
CA ILE A 137 -13.30 -1.97 4.96
C ILE A 137 -13.35 -2.88 3.72
N GLU A 138 -13.31 -4.21 3.89
CA GLU A 138 -13.36 -5.16 2.77
C GLU A 138 -14.62 -4.99 1.91
N LEU A 139 -15.79 -4.84 2.55
CA LEU A 139 -17.08 -4.76 1.86
C LEU A 139 -17.18 -3.54 0.93
N ASP A 140 -16.61 -2.40 1.33
CA ASP A 140 -16.61 -1.17 0.53
C ASP A 140 -15.82 -1.33 -0.77
N PHE A 141 -14.87 -2.28 -0.80
CA PHE A 141 -14.00 -2.55 -1.94
C PHE A 141 -14.27 -3.90 -2.62
N LYS A 142 -15.34 -4.61 -2.22
CA LYS A 142 -15.68 -5.95 -2.74
C LYS A 142 -15.64 -6.02 -4.27
N ASN A 143 -16.32 -5.08 -4.94
CA ASN A 143 -16.36 -5.02 -6.41
C ASN A 143 -14.97 -4.86 -7.05
N ARG A 144 -14.05 -4.15 -6.38
CA ARG A 144 -12.67 -3.98 -6.89
C ARG A 144 -11.84 -5.23 -6.70
N PHE A 145 -11.99 -5.94 -5.58
CA PHE A 145 -11.34 -7.23 -5.37
C PHE A 145 -11.84 -8.28 -6.37
N GLU A 146 -13.16 -8.38 -6.57
CA GLU A 146 -13.76 -9.26 -7.57
C GLU A 146 -13.32 -8.90 -8.99
N GLY A 147 -13.25 -7.61 -9.31
CA GLY A 147 -12.75 -7.14 -10.61
C GLY A 147 -11.29 -7.53 -10.86
N ILE A 148 -10.41 -7.36 -9.88
CA ILE A 148 -9.00 -7.77 -10.00
C ILE A 148 -8.88 -9.29 -10.18
N MET A 149 -9.63 -10.07 -9.41
CA MET A 149 -9.65 -11.53 -9.55
C MET A 149 -10.11 -11.94 -10.95
N LYS A 150 -11.22 -11.37 -11.43
CA LYS A 150 -11.76 -11.65 -12.76
C LYS A 150 -10.77 -11.28 -13.86
N GLU A 151 -10.15 -10.11 -13.78
CA GLU A 151 -9.16 -9.66 -14.76
C GLU A 151 -7.94 -10.60 -14.82
N ALA A 152 -7.51 -11.19 -13.69
CA ALA A 152 -6.45 -12.19 -13.69
C ALA A 152 -6.87 -13.49 -14.42
N ILE A 153 -8.14 -13.89 -14.32
CA ILE A 153 -8.72 -15.04 -15.05
C ILE A 153 -8.84 -14.70 -16.54
N ASP A 154 -9.42 -13.55 -16.88
CA ASP A 154 -9.66 -13.12 -18.26
C ASP A 154 -8.34 -12.93 -19.05
N GLN A 155 -7.23 -12.60 -18.37
CA GLN A 155 -5.89 -12.51 -18.96
C GLN A 155 -5.10 -13.84 -18.94
N ASP A 156 -5.71 -14.96 -18.53
CA ASP A 156 -5.06 -16.27 -18.38
C ASP A 156 -3.77 -16.22 -17.52
N TRP A 157 -3.78 -15.44 -16.42
CA TRP A 157 -2.63 -15.40 -15.53
C TRP A 157 -2.36 -16.79 -14.94
N ILE A 158 -1.10 -17.22 -14.96
CA ILE A 158 -0.65 -18.55 -14.49
C ILE A 158 -1.07 -18.89 -13.05
N ASN A 159 -1.44 -17.89 -12.25
CA ASN A 159 -1.84 -18.01 -10.85
C ASN A 159 -3.24 -17.46 -10.57
N ALA A 160 -4.11 -17.37 -11.58
CA ALA A 160 -5.48 -16.87 -11.46
C ALA A 160 -6.29 -17.60 -10.37
N GLU A 161 -6.19 -18.93 -10.28
CA GLU A 161 -6.82 -19.74 -9.21
C GLU A 161 -6.39 -19.28 -7.80
N GLY A 162 -5.18 -18.74 -7.67
CA GLY A 162 -4.68 -18.15 -6.43
C GLY A 162 -5.54 -16.97 -5.97
N PHE A 163 -5.97 -16.10 -6.88
CA PHE A 163 -6.81 -14.94 -6.56
C PHE A 163 -8.20 -15.39 -6.10
N GLU A 164 -8.81 -16.37 -6.79
CA GLU A 164 -10.10 -16.93 -6.40
C GLU A 164 -10.06 -17.55 -5.00
N ARG A 165 -9.03 -18.35 -4.71
CA ARG A 165 -8.88 -19.02 -3.42
C ARG A 165 -8.69 -18.03 -2.27
N VAL A 166 -7.99 -16.93 -2.51
CA VAL A 166 -7.75 -15.87 -1.52
C VAL A 166 -9.03 -15.10 -1.23
N LEU A 167 -9.80 -14.78 -2.27
CA LEU A 167 -11.05 -14.03 -2.13
C LEU A 167 -12.20 -14.89 -1.58
N MET A 168 -12.29 -16.16 -2.01
CA MET A 168 -13.32 -17.13 -1.63
C MET A 168 -12.69 -18.38 -0.99
N PRO A 169 -12.35 -18.34 0.31
CA PRO A 169 -11.83 -19.51 1.02
C PRO A 169 -12.84 -20.66 0.98
N LYS A 170 -12.35 -21.91 0.92
CA LYS A 170 -13.16 -23.14 0.78
C LYS A 170 -14.33 -23.28 1.77
N ALA A 171 -14.31 -22.58 2.91
CA ALA A 171 -15.39 -22.58 3.90
C ALA A 171 -16.70 -21.91 3.41
N ILE A 172 -16.68 -21.14 2.32
CA ILE A 172 -17.85 -20.43 1.76
C ILE A 172 -18.47 -21.22 0.57
N ARG A 173 -17.79 -22.27 0.08
CA ARG A 173 -18.25 -23.07 -1.08
C ARG A 173 -19.34 -24.10 -0.74
N SER A 174 -19.84 -24.14 0.50
CA SER A 174 -20.83 -25.13 0.94
C SER A 174 -22.27 -24.60 1.03
N GLU A 175 -22.57 -23.39 0.55
CA GLU A 175 -23.93 -22.82 0.62
C GLU A 175 -24.53 -22.40 -0.73
N PHE A 176 -23.99 -22.90 -1.85
CA PHE A 176 -24.65 -22.81 -3.17
C PHE A 176 -24.56 -24.12 -3.93
#